data_AF-A0A964N269-F1
#
_entry.id   AF-A0A964N269-F1
#
_cell.length_a   1.000
_cell.length_b   1.000
_cell.length_c   1.000
_cell.angle_alpha   90.00
_cell.angle_beta   90.00
_cell.angle_gamma   90.00
#
_symmetry.space_group_name_H-M   'P 1'
#
loop_
_entity.id
_entity.type
_entity.pdbx_description
1 polymer ?
#
loop_
_entity_poly.entity_id
_entity_poly.type
_entity_poly.pdbx_seq_one_letter_code
_entity_poly.pdbx_strand_id
1 'polypeptide(L)'
;MSPARAVALPLLFTTGLLACVLYAPVREQPRLLWSCLGSAAILIAWTLALLASALRTQRLFVLQVMLRPQHYVQACAHASILLYWGWYWRPVYEFAPLIVAQLCFAYALDALISYSRRGSYTLGFGPFPIILSTNLFLWFKHDWFYLQLLMIVVGFAAKEFIHWTKDGRQTHIFNPSSFTLTIFSLALIATGASDLTWGQDIAITQFYPPHMYLFLFLIAMPGQLLFGVTTMTLSAVLTTYLWGLAYYGATGTYYFIDSYIPIAVFLGMHLLFTDPSTSPGTELGRIIFGALYGLTTIALYQLLGQAGLPTFYDKLLQVPLLNLTIRGIDRAVRSGVLRRFDPAQVGRSLPLRHRRLAYIAVWACVFALMSTAQGVGDRHRGQFVPFWQQACQQDRSYACRYLAQMQTNYCNAGAAWSCNELGILQGERNGDRPGAIASIQRGCDLGFQPACANVTALAGDGALVTGSPPLEDLAILLRGSKGPIADRTSASLYTLACGQGWPDSCGRSQ
;
A
#
# COMPACT_ATOMS: atom_id res chain seq x y z
N MET A 1 33.86 -17.99 15.56
CA MET A 1 32.95 -18.69 16.49
C MET A 1 32.91 -20.16 16.16
N SER A 2 32.82 -21.03 17.18
CA SER A 2 32.63 -22.47 16.98
C SER A 2 31.25 -22.77 16.39
N PRO A 3 31.07 -23.91 15.69
CA PRO A 3 29.77 -24.32 15.13
C PRO A 3 28.62 -24.28 16.13
N ALA A 4 28.82 -24.78 17.35
CA ALA A 4 27.81 -24.79 18.40
C ALA A 4 27.34 -23.38 18.80
N ARG A 5 28.27 -22.40 18.87
CA ARG A 5 27.90 -21.00 19.15
C ARG A 5 27.20 -20.33 17.98
N ALA A 6 27.53 -20.71 16.75
CA ALA A 6 26.93 -20.13 15.54
C ALA A 6 25.45 -20.48 15.40
N VAL A 7 25.07 -21.72 15.72
CA VAL A 7 23.68 -22.19 15.61
C VAL A 7 22.76 -21.70 16.73
N ALA A 8 23.30 -21.20 17.84
CA ALA A 8 22.50 -20.67 18.94
C ALA A 8 21.58 -19.52 18.49
N LEU A 9 22.02 -18.69 17.54
CA LEU A 9 21.24 -17.55 17.06
C LEU A 9 20.03 -17.98 16.20
N PRO A 10 20.18 -18.79 15.13
CA PRO A 10 19.04 -19.40 14.45
C PRO A 10 18.08 -20.14 15.38
N LEU A 11 18.59 -20.89 16.37
CA LEU A 11 17.75 -21.61 17.33
C LEU A 11 16.95 -20.66 18.21
N LEU A 12 17.57 -19.60 18.74
CA LEU A 12 16.90 -18.59 19.56
C LEU A 12 15.69 -17.98 18.82
N PHE A 13 15.89 -17.59 17.56
CA PHE A 13 14.80 -17.03 16.75
C PHE A 13 13.76 -18.08 16.37
N THR A 14 14.16 -19.33 16.14
CA THR A 14 13.22 -20.44 15.91
C THR A 14 12.39 -20.74 17.16
N THR A 15 12.98 -20.66 18.35
CA THR A 15 12.25 -20.75 19.62
C THR A 15 11.27 -19.58 19.78
N GLY A 16 11.65 -18.36 19.37
CA GLY A 16 10.74 -17.21 19.33
C GLY A 16 9.54 -17.44 18.40
N LEU A 17 9.76 -18.04 17.22
CA LEU A 17 8.68 -18.46 16.32
C LEU A 17 7.77 -19.52 16.98
N LEU A 18 8.35 -20.51 17.65
CA LEU A 18 7.59 -21.53 18.38
C LEU A 18 6.80 -20.95 19.55
N ALA A 19 7.32 -19.94 20.24
CA ALA A 19 6.60 -19.26 21.33
C ALA A 19 5.30 -18.61 20.84
N CYS A 20 5.23 -18.20 19.56
CA CYS A 20 4.01 -17.66 18.96
C CYS A 20 2.86 -18.69 18.89
N VAL A 21 3.16 -19.99 18.95
CA VAL A 21 2.13 -21.06 19.01
C VAL A 21 1.33 -21.01 20.32
N LEU A 22 1.88 -20.41 21.37
CA LEU A 22 1.18 -20.25 22.65
C LEU A 22 0.05 -19.19 22.57
N TYR A 23 0.07 -18.34 21.54
CA TYR A 23 -0.98 -17.35 21.30
C TYR A 23 -2.28 -18.04 20.86
N ALA A 24 -3.39 -17.78 21.57
CA ALA A 24 -4.65 -18.49 21.37
C ALA A 24 -5.15 -18.47 19.91
N PRO A 25 -5.16 -17.32 19.20
CA PRO A 25 -5.55 -17.29 17.79
C PRO A 25 -4.70 -18.18 16.86
N VAL A 26 -3.42 -18.39 17.17
CA VAL A 26 -2.54 -19.30 16.40
C VAL A 26 -2.90 -20.76 16.69
N ARG A 27 -3.13 -21.09 17.95
CA ARG A 27 -3.43 -22.46 18.40
C ARG A 27 -4.82 -22.94 17.96
N GLU A 28 -5.80 -22.04 17.94
CA GLU A 28 -7.19 -22.36 17.60
C GLU A 28 -7.41 -22.56 16.10
N GLN A 29 -6.46 -22.11 15.25
CA GLN A 29 -6.56 -22.21 13.80
C GLN A 29 -5.57 -23.23 13.25
N PRO A 30 -6.02 -24.43 12.81
CA PRO A 30 -5.11 -25.54 12.46
C PRO A 30 -4.10 -25.19 11.38
N ARG A 31 -4.52 -24.48 10.32
CA ARG A 31 -3.62 -24.10 9.21
C ARG A 31 -2.55 -23.11 9.65
N LEU A 32 -2.91 -22.15 10.51
CA LEU A 32 -1.99 -21.16 11.04
C LEU A 32 -0.98 -21.83 11.99
N LEU A 33 -1.46 -22.70 12.88
CA LEU A 33 -0.63 -23.53 13.75
C LEU A 33 0.42 -24.33 12.96
N TRP A 34 -0.03 -25.07 11.94
CA TRP A 34 0.87 -25.87 11.10
C TRP A 34 1.82 -25.03 10.27
N SER A 35 1.43 -23.82 9.87
CA SER A 35 2.33 -22.87 9.18
C SER A 35 3.53 -22.52 10.08
N CYS A 36 3.29 -22.25 11.37
CA CYS A 36 4.33 -21.96 12.35
C CYS A 36 5.17 -23.21 12.69
N LEU A 37 4.53 -24.33 13.02
CA LEU A 37 5.21 -25.57 13.41
C LEU A 37 6.03 -26.16 12.27
N GLY A 38 5.47 -26.23 11.06
CA GLY A 38 6.17 -26.74 9.88
C GLY A 38 7.39 -25.89 9.52
N SER A 39 7.24 -24.57 9.58
CA SER A 39 8.36 -23.65 9.32
C SER A 39 9.45 -23.76 10.38
N ALA A 40 9.09 -23.89 11.66
CA ALA A 40 10.04 -24.12 12.74
C ALA A 40 10.76 -25.47 12.57
N ALA A 41 10.05 -26.54 12.19
CA ALA A 41 10.65 -27.84 11.92
C ALA A 41 11.69 -27.77 10.79
N ILE A 42 11.38 -27.05 9.69
CA ILE A 42 12.32 -26.82 8.59
C ILE A 42 13.56 -26.05 9.07
N LEU A 43 13.39 -24.98 9.86
CA LEU A 43 14.50 -24.20 10.40
C LEU A 43 15.38 -25.02 11.35
N ILE A 44 14.78 -25.87 12.21
CA ILE A 44 15.52 -26.79 13.08
C ILE A 44 16.31 -27.79 12.24
N ALA A 45 15.67 -28.43 11.26
CA ALA A 45 16.33 -29.40 10.39
C ALA A 45 17.53 -28.78 9.64
N TRP A 46 17.36 -27.57 9.08
CA TRP A 46 18.47 -26.85 8.44
C TRP A 46 19.57 -26.51 9.45
N THR A 47 19.20 -26.04 10.64
CA THR A 47 20.19 -25.73 11.69
C THR A 47 21.02 -26.95 12.09
N LEU A 48 20.38 -28.12 12.24
CA LEU A 48 21.05 -29.39 12.54
C LEU A 48 21.96 -29.83 11.39
N ALA A 49 21.50 -29.70 10.14
CA ALA A 49 22.31 -30.00 8.96
C ALA A 49 23.54 -29.09 8.86
N LEU A 50 23.38 -27.78 9.13
CA LEU A 50 24.49 -26.82 9.16
C LEU A 50 25.50 -27.16 10.27
N LEU A 51 25.02 -27.53 11.46
CA LEU A 51 25.87 -27.95 12.57
C LEU A 51 26.68 -29.21 12.21
N ALA A 52 26.01 -30.25 11.71
CA ALA A 52 26.66 -31.50 11.32
C ALA A 52 27.71 -31.29 10.23
N SER A 53 27.38 -30.50 9.21
CA SER A 53 28.31 -30.12 8.13
C SER A 53 29.52 -29.34 8.67
N ALA A 54 29.29 -28.36 9.54
CA ALA A 54 30.34 -27.52 10.10
C ALA A 54 31.27 -28.28 11.06
N LEU A 55 30.75 -29.24 11.83
CA LEU A 55 31.55 -30.11 12.69
C LEU A 55 32.43 -31.06 11.87
N ARG A 56 31.91 -31.62 10.78
CA ARG A 56 32.69 -32.48 9.86
C ARG A 56 33.82 -31.72 9.15
N THR A 57 33.55 -30.47 8.77
CA THR A 57 34.49 -29.64 8.00
C THR A 57 35.34 -28.71 8.86
N GLN A 58 35.16 -28.73 10.20
CA GLN A 58 35.83 -27.83 11.15
C GLN A 58 35.67 -26.34 10.76
N ARG A 59 34.52 -25.97 10.19
CA ARG A 59 34.26 -24.63 9.67
C ARG A 59 34.04 -23.64 10.84
N LEU A 60 34.70 -22.49 10.76
CA LEU A 60 34.47 -21.38 11.68
C LEU A 60 33.48 -20.37 11.10
N PHE A 61 32.70 -19.76 11.98
CA PHE A 61 31.71 -18.74 11.61
C PHE A 61 32.06 -17.37 12.20
N VAL A 62 31.60 -16.32 11.52
CA VAL A 62 31.76 -14.93 11.96
C VAL A 62 30.39 -14.30 12.18
N LEU A 63 30.14 -13.79 13.39
CA LEU A 63 28.98 -12.96 13.69
C LEU A 63 29.45 -11.52 13.84
N GLN A 64 28.85 -10.61 13.07
CA GLN A 64 29.10 -9.17 13.16
C GLN A 64 27.81 -8.48 13.61
N VAL A 65 27.92 -7.50 14.48
CA VAL A 65 26.79 -6.63 14.84
C VAL A 65 26.98 -5.31 14.12
N MET A 66 26.04 -4.95 13.23
CA MET A 66 26.11 -3.70 12.46
C MET A 66 24.74 -3.04 12.38
N LEU A 67 24.63 -1.87 12.99
CA LEU A 67 23.44 -1.03 12.96
C LEU A 67 23.56 -0.01 11.83
N ARG A 68 22.91 -0.31 10.71
CA ARG A 68 22.90 0.56 9.53
C ARG A 68 21.78 1.60 9.64
N PRO A 69 22.07 2.91 9.49
CA PRO A 69 21.08 3.98 9.50
C PRO A 69 19.88 3.74 8.61
N GLN A 70 20.10 3.29 7.38
CA GLN A 70 19.01 3.01 6.44
C GLN A 70 18.02 1.97 6.97
N HIS A 71 18.48 0.98 7.74
CA HIS A 71 17.59 -0.07 8.22
C HIS A 71 16.77 0.39 9.43
N TYR A 72 17.39 1.02 10.43
CA TYR A 72 16.63 1.39 11.63
C TYR A 72 15.74 2.63 11.40
N VAL A 73 16.16 3.60 10.58
CA VAL A 73 15.30 4.76 10.25
C VAL A 73 14.06 4.31 9.50
N GLN A 74 14.22 3.40 8.53
CA GLN A 74 13.09 2.85 7.78
C GLN A 74 12.21 1.94 8.67
N ALA A 75 12.80 1.15 9.58
CA ALA A 75 12.05 0.38 10.56
C ALA A 75 11.19 1.28 11.46
N CYS A 76 11.74 2.41 11.94
CA CYS A 76 10.99 3.40 12.72
C CYS A 76 9.83 3.98 11.89
N ALA A 77 10.07 4.40 10.64
CA ALA A 77 9.02 4.95 9.79
C ALA A 77 7.88 3.94 9.56
N HIS A 78 8.20 2.70 9.20
CA HIS A 78 7.18 1.65 9.02
C HIS A 78 6.44 1.32 10.31
N ALA A 79 7.14 1.22 11.44
CA ALA A 79 6.52 0.95 12.74
C ALA A 79 5.58 2.09 13.14
N SER A 80 5.97 3.35 12.94
CA SER A 80 5.10 4.51 13.18
C SER A 80 3.82 4.45 12.35
N ILE A 81 3.89 4.00 11.10
CA ILE A 81 2.70 3.79 10.25
C ILE A 81 1.82 2.68 10.82
N LEU A 82 2.38 1.51 11.11
CA LEU A 82 1.60 0.38 11.64
C LEU A 82 0.92 0.74 12.95
N LEU A 83 1.59 1.49 13.84
CA LEU A 83 0.99 2.01 15.07
C LEU A 83 -0.13 3.00 14.78
N TYR A 84 0.12 4.02 13.96
CA TYR A 84 -0.88 5.04 13.71
C TYR A 84 -2.11 4.48 12.98
N TRP A 85 -1.89 3.71 11.92
CA TRP A 85 -2.95 3.04 11.18
C TRP A 85 -3.70 2.01 12.03
N GLY A 86 -3.00 1.19 12.82
CA GLY A 86 -3.61 0.18 13.68
C GLY A 86 -4.49 0.75 14.80
N TRP A 87 -4.29 2.01 15.18
CA TRP A 87 -5.21 2.72 16.07
C TRP A 87 -6.60 2.90 15.45
N TYR A 88 -6.67 3.15 14.14
CA TYR A 88 -7.93 3.37 13.40
C TYR A 88 -8.45 2.11 12.70
N TRP A 89 -7.60 1.10 12.51
CA TRP A 89 -7.98 -0.20 11.97
C TRP A 89 -7.36 -1.32 12.82
N ARG A 90 -8.14 -1.81 13.80
CA ARG A 90 -7.69 -2.79 14.81
C ARG A 90 -7.10 -4.10 14.27
N PRO A 91 -7.48 -4.62 13.08
CA PRO A 91 -6.84 -5.80 12.51
C PRO A 91 -5.31 -5.71 12.42
N VAL A 92 -4.72 -4.52 12.29
CA VAL A 92 -3.24 -4.37 12.33
C VAL A 92 -2.66 -4.83 13.67
N TYR A 93 -3.32 -4.49 14.78
CA TYR A 93 -2.87 -4.84 16.12
C TYR A 93 -3.14 -6.30 16.44
N GLU A 94 -4.27 -6.84 15.98
CA GLU A 94 -4.58 -8.26 16.08
C GLU A 94 -3.57 -9.12 15.31
N PHE A 95 -3.06 -8.60 14.18
CA PHE A 95 -2.05 -9.24 13.35
C PHE A 95 -0.61 -9.03 13.87
N ALA A 96 -0.37 -8.13 14.83
CA ALA A 96 0.97 -7.80 15.31
C ALA A 96 1.78 -9.02 15.82
N PRO A 97 1.20 -10.00 16.54
CA PRO A 97 1.92 -11.23 16.92
C PRO A 97 2.44 -12.01 15.71
N LEU A 98 1.72 -11.99 14.58
CA LEU A 98 2.14 -12.63 13.35
C LEU A 98 3.26 -11.86 12.64
N ILE A 99 3.31 -10.54 12.79
CA ILE A 99 4.48 -9.74 12.34
C ILE A 99 5.71 -10.10 13.18
N VAL A 100 5.56 -10.30 14.48
CA VAL A 100 6.65 -10.77 15.35
C VAL A 100 7.12 -12.17 14.94
N ALA A 101 6.19 -13.10 14.66
CA ALA A 101 6.51 -14.42 14.12
C ALA A 101 7.30 -14.34 12.80
N GLN A 102 6.87 -13.46 11.89
CA GLN A 102 7.59 -13.19 10.63
C GLN A 102 9.00 -12.65 10.87
N LEU A 103 9.20 -11.75 11.84
CA LEU A 103 10.53 -11.23 12.20
C LEU A 103 11.43 -12.35 12.75
N CYS A 104 10.94 -13.15 13.69
CA CYS A 104 11.66 -14.32 14.21
C CYS A 104 12.05 -15.27 13.08
N PHE A 105 11.11 -15.64 12.22
CA PHE A 105 11.37 -16.48 11.06
C PHE A 105 12.43 -15.86 10.13
N ALA A 106 12.32 -14.57 9.81
CA ALA A 106 13.24 -13.88 8.94
C ALA A 106 14.67 -13.83 9.49
N TYR A 107 14.85 -13.60 10.79
CA TYR A 107 16.17 -13.62 11.43
C TYR A 107 16.80 -15.01 11.40
N ALA A 108 16.02 -16.07 11.70
CA ALA A 108 16.51 -17.44 11.63
C ALA A 108 16.91 -17.81 10.19
N LEU A 109 16.06 -17.48 9.22
CA LEU A 109 16.31 -17.74 7.81
C LEU A 109 17.53 -16.98 7.27
N ASP A 110 17.65 -15.67 7.53
CA ASP A 110 18.77 -14.84 7.07
C ASP A 110 20.11 -15.33 7.63
N ALA A 111 20.12 -15.72 8.91
CA ALA A 111 21.28 -16.30 9.56
C ALA A 111 21.68 -17.65 8.93
N LEU A 112 20.72 -18.56 8.71
CA LEU A 112 20.98 -19.86 8.10
C LEU A 112 21.49 -19.73 6.67
N ILE A 113 20.83 -18.93 5.84
CA ILE A 113 21.26 -18.64 4.46
C ILE A 113 22.70 -18.09 4.45
N SER A 114 22.96 -17.08 5.28
CA SER A 114 24.27 -16.40 5.33
C SER A 114 25.39 -17.31 5.84
N TYR A 115 25.14 -18.10 6.89
CA TYR A 115 26.12 -19.05 7.40
C TYR A 115 26.38 -20.19 6.43
N SER A 116 25.35 -20.78 5.83
CA SER A 116 25.51 -21.84 4.83
C SER A 116 26.38 -21.37 3.67
N ARG A 117 26.13 -20.16 3.13
CA ARG A 117 26.85 -19.65 1.97
C ARG A 117 28.21 -19.04 2.31
N ARG A 118 28.26 -18.01 3.15
CA ARG A 118 29.47 -17.20 3.37
C ARG A 118 30.21 -17.52 4.67
N GLY A 119 29.58 -18.25 5.59
CA GLY A 119 30.15 -18.50 6.92
C GLY A 119 30.18 -17.24 7.80
N SER A 120 29.56 -16.15 7.36
CA SER A 120 29.48 -14.89 8.10
C SER A 120 28.05 -14.36 8.08
N TYR A 121 27.58 -13.89 9.23
CA TYR A 121 26.27 -13.27 9.40
C TYR A 121 26.40 -11.91 10.07
N THR A 122 25.61 -10.94 9.59
CA THR A 122 25.53 -9.60 10.18
C THR A 122 24.19 -9.44 10.89
N LEU A 123 24.22 -9.42 12.22
CA LEU A 123 23.07 -9.10 13.04
C LEU A 123 22.85 -7.58 13.07
N GLY A 124 21.62 -7.16 12.79
CA GLY A 124 21.20 -5.76 12.82
C GLY A 124 19.74 -5.62 12.40
N PHE A 125 19.30 -4.41 12.06
CA PHE A 125 17.91 -4.13 11.67
C PHE A 125 17.52 -4.57 10.26
N GLY A 126 18.35 -5.34 9.55
CA GLY A 126 18.11 -5.70 8.14
C GLY A 126 16.75 -6.34 7.86
N PRO A 127 16.28 -7.30 8.69
CA PRO A 127 14.96 -7.90 8.50
C PRO A 127 13.77 -6.96 8.73
N PHE A 128 13.90 -5.96 9.61
CA PHE A 128 12.77 -5.11 10.00
C PHE A 128 12.14 -4.35 8.81
N PRO A 129 12.88 -3.56 8.01
CA PRO A 129 12.30 -2.89 6.86
C PRO A 129 11.62 -3.83 5.88
N ILE A 130 12.18 -5.02 5.65
CA ILE A 130 11.63 -6.01 4.71
C ILE A 130 10.27 -6.49 5.22
N ILE A 131 10.22 -6.98 6.47
CA ILE A 131 8.99 -7.53 7.05
C ILE A 131 7.93 -6.44 7.22
N LEU A 132 8.28 -5.29 7.81
CA LEU A 132 7.29 -4.23 8.02
C LEU A 132 6.81 -3.64 6.69
N SER A 133 7.67 -3.50 5.68
CA SER A 133 7.26 -3.06 4.34
C SER A 133 6.30 -4.04 3.70
N THR A 134 6.60 -5.34 3.68
CA THR A 134 5.70 -6.34 3.11
C THR A 134 4.32 -6.29 3.76
N ASN A 135 4.26 -6.21 5.10
CA ASN A 135 3.01 -6.12 5.87
C ASN A 135 2.27 -4.78 5.70
N LEU A 136 2.93 -3.71 5.22
CA LEU A 136 2.25 -2.46 4.85
C LEU A 136 1.53 -2.53 3.50
N PHE A 137 1.79 -3.55 2.67
CA PHE A 137 1.22 -3.62 1.32
C PHE A 137 0.40 -4.88 1.09
N LEU A 138 0.81 -6.01 1.66
CA LEU A 138 0.14 -7.28 1.46
C LEU A 138 0.44 -8.23 2.61
N TRP A 139 -0.62 -8.72 3.25
CA TRP A 139 -0.53 -9.91 4.08
C TRP A 139 -1.62 -10.92 3.73
N PHE A 140 -1.27 -12.21 3.85
CA PHE A 140 -2.20 -13.32 3.67
C PHE A 140 -3.15 -13.44 4.86
N LYS A 141 -4.38 -13.90 4.59
CA LYS A 141 -5.32 -14.32 5.64
C LYS A 141 -4.72 -15.49 6.43
N HIS A 142 -5.19 -15.68 7.66
CA HIS A 142 -4.62 -16.65 8.59
C HIS A 142 -4.50 -18.09 8.03
N ASP A 143 -5.49 -18.55 7.26
CA ASP A 143 -5.48 -19.88 6.63
C ASP A 143 -4.36 -20.08 5.61
N TRP A 144 -3.80 -18.99 5.10
CA TRP A 144 -2.79 -18.95 4.05
C TRP A 144 -1.46 -18.39 4.56
N PHE A 145 -1.26 -18.34 5.88
CA PHE A 145 -0.08 -17.73 6.49
C PHE A 145 1.25 -18.40 6.07
N TYR A 146 1.24 -19.68 5.69
CA TYR A 146 2.43 -20.32 5.10
C TYR A 146 2.89 -19.62 3.80
N LEU A 147 1.99 -19.03 3.01
CA LEU A 147 2.36 -18.21 1.85
C LEU A 147 3.03 -16.89 2.27
N GLN A 148 2.66 -16.33 3.43
CA GLN A 148 3.36 -15.19 4.02
C GLN A 148 4.82 -15.54 4.33
N LEU A 149 5.06 -16.71 4.94
CA LEU A 149 6.41 -17.18 5.24
C LEU A 149 7.19 -17.52 3.96
N LEU A 150 6.54 -18.11 2.95
CA LEU A 150 7.15 -18.35 1.64
C LEU A 150 7.53 -17.03 0.94
N MET A 151 6.71 -16.00 1.05
CA MET A 151 7.00 -14.66 0.54
C MET A 151 8.28 -14.10 1.18
N ILE A 152 8.46 -14.30 2.50
CA ILE A 152 9.71 -13.96 3.20
C ILE A 152 10.89 -14.78 2.66
N VAL A 153 10.72 -16.08 2.44
CA VAL A 153 11.77 -16.95 1.86
C VAL A 153 12.23 -16.40 0.51
N VAL A 154 11.30 -16.09 -0.38
CA VAL A 154 11.62 -15.54 -1.71
C VAL A 154 12.35 -14.20 -1.60
N GLY A 155 11.89 -13.30 -0.72
CA GLY A 155 12.53 -11.99 -0.51
C GLY A 155 13.98 -12.10 -0.03
N PHE A 156 14.25 -12.94 0.98
CA PHE A 156 15.61 -13.13 1.50
C PHE A 156 16.50 -13.93 0.55
N ALA A 157 15.95 -14.92 -0.16
CA ALA A 157 16.69 -15.63 -1.21
C ALA A 157 17.07 -14.68 -2.35
N ALA A 158 16.15 -13.85 -2.84
CA ALA A 158 16.44 -12.86 -3.89
C ALA A 158 17.54 -11.89 -3.44
N LYS A 159 17.42 -11.34 -2.22
CA LYS A 159 18.44 -10.48 -1.60
C LYS A 159 19.81 -11.15 -1.55
N GLU A 160 19.88 -12.45 -1.28
CA GLU A 160 21.14 -13.18 -1.14
C GLU A 160 21.72 -13.65 -2.48
N PHE A 161 20.90 -14.09 -3.43
CA PHE A 161 21.38 -14.75 -4.65
C PHE A 161 21.42 -13.82 -5.87
N ILE A 162 20.61 -12.76 -5.90
CA ILE A 162 20.48 -11.88 -7.08
C ILE A 162 21.25 -10.58 -6.88
N HIS A 163 22.48 -10.55 -7.40
CA HIS A 163 23.44 -9.47 -7.20
C HIS A 163 24.00 -8.93 -8.51
N TRP A 164 24.53 -7.71 -8.43
CA TRP A 164 25.28 -7.09 -9.50
C TRP A 164 26.41 -6.20 -8.94
N THR A 165 27.44 -5.94 -9.73
CA THR A 165 28.54 -5.00 -9.37
C THR A 165 28.19 -3.54 -9.67
N LYS A 166 27.73 -2.76 -8.69
CA LYS A 166 27.43 -1.32 -8.84
C LYS A 166 28.53 -0.50 -8.17
N ASP A 167 29.14 0.43 -8.92
CA ASP A 167 30.24 1.28 -8.45
C ASP A 167 31.36 0.49 -7.72
N GLY A 168 31.74 -0.67 -8.29
CA GLY A 168 32.79 -1.55 -7.75
C GLY A 168 32.37 -2.40 -6.53
N ARG A 169 31.11 -2.30 -6.07
CA ARG A 169 30.59 -3.08 -4.93
C ARG A 169 29.51 -4.07 -5.36
N GLN A 170 29.54 -5.28 -4.79
CA GLN A 170 28.46 -6.25 -4.93
C GLN A 170 27.24 -5.76 -4.14
N THR A 171 26.12 -5.57 -4.83
CA THR A 171 24.85 -5.10 -4.25
C THR A 171 23.71 -5.92 -4.82
N HIS A 172 22.64 -6.10 -4.05
CA HIS A 172 21.44 -6.75 -4.57
C HIS A 172 20.77 -5.82 -5.60
N ILE A 173 20.15 -6.42 -6.61
CA ILE A 173 19.50 -5.67 -7.69
C ILE A 173 18.16 -5.11 -7.20
N PHE A 174 17.36 -5.98 -6.58
CA PHE A 174 15.98 -5.69 -6.25
C PHE A 174 15.80 -5.28 -4.81
N ASN A 175 14.88 -4.35 -4.55
CA ASN A 175 14.38 -4.15 -3.20
C ASN A 175 13.71 -5.47 -2.75
N PRO A 176 14.13 -6.08 -1.61
CA PRO A 176 13.67 -7.41 -1.23
C PRO A 176 12.16 -7.50 -0.99
N SER A 177 11.55 -6.50 -0.35
CA SER A 177 10.10 -6.51 -0.08
C SER A 177 9.32 -6.29 -1.38
N SER A 178 9.72 -5.31 -2.20
CA SER A 178 9.02 -5.04 -3.45
C SER A 178 9.11 -6.21 -4.43
N PHE A 179 10.26 -6.89 -4.51
CA PHE A 179 10.44 -8.05 -5.39
C PHE A 179 9.47 -9.18 -5.07
N THR A 180 9.36 -9.53 -3.79
CA THR A 180 8.46 -10.60 -3.38
C THR A 180 6.99 -10.18 -3.49
N LEU A 181 6.66 -8.94 -3.15
CA LEU A 181 5.34 -8.37 -3.35
C LEU A 181 4.92 -8.45 -4.82
N THR A 182 5.80 -8.13 -5.78
CA THR A 182 5.52 -8.26 -7.21
C THR A 182 5.24 -9.70 -7.62
N ILE A 183 6.09 -10.65 -7.23
CA ILE A 183 5.92 -12.06 -7.61
C ILE A 183 4.60 -12.61 -7.10
N PHE A 184 4.30 -12.39 -5.81
CA PHE A 184 3.07 -12.88 -5.22
C PHE A 184 1.85 -12.15 -5.76
N SER A 185 1.95 -10.84 -6.04
CA SER A 185 0.88 -10.09 -6.70
C SER A 185 0.55 -10.66 -8.09
N LEU A 186 1.57 -10.96 -8.90
CA LEU A 186 1.37 -11.57 -10.22
C LEU A 186 0.73 -12.96 -10.12
N ALA A 187 1.16 -13.78 -9.15
CA ALA A 187 0.57 -15.09 -8.92
C ALA A 187 -0.91 -14.98 -8.48
N LEU A 188 -1.24 -14.06 -7.57
CA LEU A 188 -2.61 -13.80 -7.11
C LEU A 188 -3.51 -13.29 -8.23
N ILE A 189 -2.98 -12.41 -9.11
CA ILE A 189 -3.69 -11.94 -10.30
C ILE A 189 -3.94 -13.12 -11.26
N ALA A 190 -2.91 -13.88 -11.60
CA ALA A 190 -3.00 -14.98 -12.56
C ALA A 190 -3.94 -16.11 -12.11
N THR A 191 -4.07 -16.32 -10.80
CA THR A 191 -4.94 -17.36 -10.22
C THR A 191 -6.31 -16.85 -9.82
N GLY A 192 -6.58 -15.54 -9.92
CA GLY A 192 -7.83 -14.94 -9.43
C GLY A 192 -8.00 -15.02 -7.91
N ALA A 193 -6.93 -15.27 -7.15
CA ALA A 193 -6.97 -15.60 -5.73
C ALA A 193 -6.68 -14.39 -4.81
N SER A 194 -7.00 -13.18 -5.25
CA SER A 194 -6.68 -11.94 -4.52
C SER A 194 -7.37 -11.87 -3.14
N ASP A 195 -8.51 -12.55 -3.00
CA ASP A 195 -9.32 -12.71 -1.79
C ASP A 195 -8.64 -13.55 -0.70
N LEU A 196 -7.56 -14.27 -1.01
CA LEU A 196 -6.73 -14.96 -0.01
C LEU A 196 -5.94 -13.97 0.87
N THR A 197 -5.89 -12.70 0.48
CA THR A 197 -5.14 -11.65 1.15
C THR A 197 -6.06 -10.56 1.68
N TRP A 198 -5.51 -9.69 2.53
CA TRP A 198 -6.15 -8.45 2.92
C TRP A 198 -5.70 -7.26 2.05
N GLY A 199 -5.05 -7.48 0.91
CA GLY A 199 -4.38 -6.42 0.14
C GLY A 199 -5.28 -5.24 -0.24
N GLN A 200 -6.54 -5.53 -0.60
CA GLN A 200 -7.52 -4.49 -0.90
C GLN A 200 -7.93 -3.70 0.34
N ASP A 201 -8.25 -4.38 1.45
CA ASP A 201 -8.59 -3.71 2.72
C ASP A 201 -7.42 -2.89 3.26
N ILE A 202 -6.19 -3.38 3.13
CA ILE A 202 -4.98 -2.64 3.49
C ILE A 202 -4.90 -1.34 2.69
N ALA A 203 -5.06 -1.41 1.38
CA ALA A 203 -4.97 -0.24 0.51
C ALA A 203 -6.03 0.83 0.81
N ILE A 204 -7.24 0.41 1.21
CA ILE A 204 -8.35 1.31 1.54
C ILE A 204 -8.20 1.88 2.95
N THR A 205 -8.02 1.00 3.95
CA THR A 205 -8.05 1.38 5.38
C THR A 205 -6.83 2.20 5.80
N GLN A 206 -5.74 2.16 5.03
CA GLN A 206 -4.63 3.09 5.22
C GLN A 206 -5.05 4.55 5.15
N PHE A 207 -6.19 4.86 4.53
CA PHE A 207 -6.70 6.21 4.49
C PHE A 207 -7.57 6.59 5.69
N TYR A 208 -7.93 5.64 6.57
CA TYR A 208 -8.79 5.91 7.72
C TYR A 208 -8.24 6.95 8.69
N PRO A 209 -6.94 6.93 9.06
CA PRO A 209 -6.41 7.92 9.97
C PRO A 209 -6.58 9.35 9.44
N PRO A 210 -6.89 10.33 10.31
CA PRO A 210 -6.93 11.74 9.91
C PRO A 210 -5.53 12.19 9.49
N HIS A 211 -5.45 13.10 8.52
CA HIS A 211 -4.19 13.70 8.07
C HIS A 211 -3.10 12.69 7.65
N MET A 212 -3.48 11.50 7.17
CA MET A 212 -2.52 10.44 6.84
C MET A 212 -1.47 10.88 5.81
N TYR A 213 -1.82 11.69 4.82
CA TYR A 213 -0.84 12.25 3.86
C TYR A 213 0.24 13.08 4.57
N LEU A 214 -0.14 13.94 5.51
CA LEU A 214 0.80 14.75 6.29
C LEU A 214 1.67 13.85 7.17
N PHE A 215 1.06 12.84 7.81
CA PHE A 215 1.79 11.89 8.63
C PHE A 215 2.86 11.15 7.80
N LEU A 216 2.47 10.56 6.67
CA LEU A 216 3.40 9.87 5.74
C LEU A 216 4.51 10.78 5.22
N PHE A 217 4.16 12.03 4.90
CA PHE A 217 5.13 13.04 4.50
C PHE A 217 6.17 13.25 5.61
N LEU A 218 5.74 13.55 6.84
CA LEU A 218 6.62 13.88 7.97
C LEU A 218 7.54 12.71 8.38
N ILE A 219 7.01 11.50 8.49
CA ILE A 219 7.81 10.33 8.91
C ILE A 219 8.87 9.92 7.89
N ALA A 220 8.66 10.25 6.61
CA ALA A 220 9.60 9.91 5.54
C ALA A 220 10.74 10.93 5.44
N MET A 221 10.55 12.16 5.93
CA MET A 221 11.54 13.25 5.85
C MET A 221 12.92 12.90 6.42
N PRO A 222 13.05 12.24 7.59
CA PRO A 222 14.36 11.84 8.10
C PRO A 222 15.12 10.93 7.14
N GLY A 223 14.46 9.91 6.60
CA GLY A 223 15.06 9.00 5.61
C GLY A 223 15.44 9.73 4.32
N GLN A 224 14.54 10.58 3.80
CA GLN A 224 14.78 11.36 2.59
C GLN A 224 15.99 12.30 2.74
N LEU A 225 16.12 12.98 3.88
CA LEU A 225 17.25 13.87 4.17
C LEU A 225 18.57 13.11 4.36
N LEU A 226 18.55 11.99 5.08
CA LEU A 226 19.75 11.20 5.37
C LEU A 226 20.28 10.46 4.13
N PHE A 227 19.40 10.00 3.25
CA PHE A 227 19.78 9.16 2.10
C PHE A 227 19.73 9.89 0.76
N GLY A 228 19.22 11.13 0.72
CA GLY A 228 19.21 11.95 -0.50
C GLY A 228 18.22 11.47 -1.56
N VAL A 229 17.12 10.82 -1.14
CA VAL A 229 16.12 10.23 -2.04
C VAL A 229 14.91 11.15 -2.30
N THR A 230 14.93 12.38 -1.76
CA THR A 230 13.84 13.37 -1.90
C THR A 230 13.49 13.64 -3.36
N THR A 231 14.48 13.82 -4.24
CA THR A 231 14.26 14.15 -5.66
C THR A 231 13.48 13.06 -6.40
N MET A 232 13.65 11.81 -5.98
CA MET A 232 12.94 10.66 -6.52
C MET A 232 11.48 10.61 -6.07
N THR A 233 11.21 10.83 -4.78
CA THR A 233 9.83 10.90 -4.27
C THR A 233 9.10 12.12 -4.84
N LEU A 234 9.75 13.29 -4.84
CA LEU A 234 9.21 14.54 -5.39
C LEU A 234 8.80 14.37 -6.86
N SER A 235 9.66 13.79 -7.71
CA SER A 235 9.32 13.61 -9.12
C SER A 235 8.20 12.59 -9.34
N ALA A 236 8.16 11.51 -8.56
CA ALA A 236 7.06 10.55 -8.61
C ALA A 236 5.71 11.21 -8.28
N VAL A 237 5.66 11.96 -7.18
CA VAL A 237 4.44 12.66 -6.74
C VAL A 237 4.03 13.74 -7.76
N LEU A 238 4.96 14.58 -8.20
CA LEU A 238 4.65 15.63 -9.18
C LEU A 238 4.12 15.05 -10.49
N THR A 239 4.73 13.99 -11.01
CA THR A 239 4.24 13.32 -12.22
C THR A 239 2.79 12.86 -12.07
N THR A 240 2.47 12.16 -10.98
CA THR A 240 1.11 11.67 -10.73
C THR A 240 0.12 12.80 -10.49
N TYR A 241 0.51 13.83 -9.73
CA TYR A 241 -0.34 14.98 -9.45
C TYR A 241 -0.64 15.80 -10.71
N LEU A 242 0.38 16.12 -11.51
CA LEU A 242 0.22 16.90 -12.74
C LEU A 242 -0.59 16.13 -13.78
N TRP A 243 -0.41 14.81 -13.88
CA TRP A 243 -1.28 13.97 -14.71
C TRP A 243 -2.74 14.07 -14.28
N GLY A 244 -3.02 13.92 -12.98
CA GLY A 244 -4.39 13.99 -12.48
C GLY A 244 -5.01 15.38 -12.69
N LEU A 245 -4.25 16.47 -12.55
CA LEU A 245 -4.71 17.83 -12.88
C LEU A 245 -5.05 17.96 -14.37
N ALA A 246 -4.18 17.49 -15.25
CA ALA A 246 -4.40 17.51 -16.69
C ALA A 246 -5.63 16.67 -17.08
N TYR A 247 -5.77 15.48 -16.49
CA TYR A 247 -6.92 14.61 -16.71
C TYR A 247 -8.22 15.29 -16.26
N TYR A 248 -8.26 15.84 -15.05
CA TYR A 248 -9.43 16.56 -14.55
C TYR A 248 -9.78 17.77 -15.42
N GLY A 249 -8.77 18.53 -15.87
CA GLY A 249 -8.98 19.65 -16.79
C GLY A 249 -9.56 19.22 -18.15
N ALA A 250 -9.24 18.02 -18.62
CA ALA A 250 -9.70 17.50 -19.90
C ALA A 250 -11.07 16.79 -19.83
N THR A 251 -11.35 16.05 -18.76
CA THR A 251 -12.55 15.19 -18.65
C THR A 251 -13.59 15.71 -17.66
N GLY A 252 -13.19 16.61 -16.76
CA GLY A 252 -14.00 17.02 -15.62
C GLY A 252 -14.17 15.93 -14.55
N THR A 253 -13.46 14.81 -14.63
CA THR A 253 -13.50 13.71 -13.64
C THR A 253 -12.11 13.44 -13.09
N TYR A 254 -12.02 12.79 -11.93
CA TYR A 254 -10.73 12.43 -11.35
C TYR A 254 -10.23 11.11 -11.93
N TYR A 255 -8.92 11.06 -12.20
CA TYR A 255 -8.28 9.85 -12.73
C TYR A 255 -8.29 8.72 -11.70
N PHE A 256 -7.89 9.02 -10.46
CA PHE A 256 -8.12 8.15 -9.32
C PHE A 256 -9.36 8.64 -8.57
N ILE A 257 -10.15 7.71 -8.05
CA ILE A 257 -11.51 7.99 -7.56
C ILE A 257 -11.50 9.01 -6.40
N ASP A 258 -10.69 8.79 -5.38
CA ASP A 258 -10.81 9.47 -4.09
C ASP A 258 -9.78 10.58 -3.85
N SER A 259 -8.83 10.77 -4.76
CA SER A 259 -7.69 11.67 -4.59
C SER A 259 -6.94 11.86 -5.91
N TYR A 260 -6.01 12.84 -6.00
CA TYR A 260 -5.08 12.89 -7.14
C TYR A 260 -3.98 11.83 -7.04
N ILE A 261 -3.69 11.34 -5.83
CA ILE A 261 -2.69 10.29 -5.57
C ILE A 261 -3.24 9.40 -4.45
N PRO A 262 -3.68 8.17 -4.72
CA PRO A 262 -4.19 7.27 -3.69
C PRO A 262 -3.21 7.09 -2.52
N ILE A 263 -3.72 6.99 -1.30
CA ILE A 263 -2.86 6.97 -0.09
C ILE A 263 -1.81 5.85 -0.13
N ALA A 264 -2.18 4.68 -0.64
CA ALA A 264 -1.30 3.52 -0.71
C ALA A 264 -0.21 3.70 -1.78
N VAL A 265 -0.51 4.44 -2.86
CA VAL A 265 0.47 4.86 -3.87
C VAL A 265 1.43 5.88 -3.26
N PHE A 266 0.90 6.86 -2.54
CA PHE A 266 1.71 7.86 -1.84
C PHE A 266 2.65 7.20 -0.81
N LEU A 267 2.17 6.22 -0.05
CA LEU A 267 3.00 5.39 0.83
C LEU A 267 4.13 4.69 0.06
N GLY A 268 3.81 4.05 -1.07
CA GLY A 268 4.79 3.42 -1.97
C GLY A 268 5.87 4.39 -2.43
N MET A 269 5.47 5.62 -2.80
CA MET A 269 6.37 6.68 -3.23
C MET A 269 7.31 7.19 -2.12
N HIS A 270 6.98 6.98 -0.85
CA HIS A 270 7.79 7.46 0.27
C HIS A 270 8.70 6.38 0.85
N LEU A 271 8.27 5.11 0.83
CA LEU A 271 8.92 4.07 1.65
C LEU A 271 9.17 2.73 0.94
N LEU A 272 8.56 2.48 -0.22
CA LEU A 272 8.74 1.20 -0.93
C LEU A 272 9.94 1.23 -1.89
N PHE A 273 10.05 2.27 -2.72
CA PHE A 273 11.08 2.33 -3.76
C PHE A 273 12.27 3.23 -3.42
N THR A 274 12.28 3.81 -2.21
CA THR A 274 13.24 4.82 -1.72
C THR A 274 14.50 4.24 -1.05
N ASP A 275 14.80 2.97 -1.27
CA ASP A 275 16.03 2.36 -0.75
C ASP A 275 17.26 2.87 -1.52
N PRO A 276 18.24 3.54 -0.87
CA PRO A 276 19.47 3.97 -1.53
C PRO A 276 20.28 2.84 -2.18
N SER A 277 20.14 1.58 -1.75
CA SER A 277 20.84 0.45 -2.41
C SER A 277 20.29 0.16 -3.82
N THR A 278 18.99 0.39 -4.04
CA THR A 278 18.24 0.01 -5.24
C THR A 278 17.64 1.21 -5.97
N SER A 279 18.33 2.34 -5.92
CA SER A 279 18.01 3.57 -6.65
C SER A 279 19.21 4.09 -7.45
N PRO A 280 19.01 4.97 -8.45
CA PRO A 280 20.11 5.57 -9.23
C PRO A 280 21.11 6.36 -8.39
N GLY A 281 22.36 6.38 -8.84
CA GLY A 281 23.46 7.06 -8.15
C GLY A 281 23.48 8.58 -8.37
N THR A 282 22.88 9.06 -9.46
CA THR A 282 22.86 10.48 -9.86
C THR A 282 21.54 11.18 -9.53
N GLU A 283 21.56 12.50 -9.33
CA GLU A 283 20.33 13.27 -9.03
C GLU A 283 19.35 13.26 -10.20
N LEU A 284 19.83 13.50 -11.43
CA LEU A 284 18.98 13.38 -12.62
C LEU A 284 18.44 11.95 -12.79
N GLY A 285 19.25 10.94 -12.49
CA GLY A 285 18.81 9.55 -12.50
C GLY A 285 17.66 9.30 -11.53
N ARG A 286 17.73 9.83 -10.31
CA ARG A 286 16.65 9.76 -9.30
C ARG A 286 15.38 10.46 -9.77
N ILE A 287 15.49 11.62 -10.42
CA ILE A 287 14.33 12.32 -10.98
C ILE A 287 13.66 11.49 -12.06
N ILE A 288 14.43 10.98 -13.03
CA ILE A 288 13.92 10.12 -14.11
C ILE A 288 13.25 8.88 -13.52
N PHE A 289 13.89 8.23 -12.56
CA PHE A 289 13.38 7.02 -11.92
C PHE A 289 12.07 7.26 -11.16
N GLY A 290 11.97 8.37 -10.43
CA GLY A 290 10.71 8.78 -9.80
C GLY A 290 9.62 9.13 -10.81
N ALA A 291 9.95 9.84 -11.89
CA ALA A 291 8.98 10.13 -12.95
C ALA A 291 8.46 8.85 -13.63
N LEU A 292 9.36 7.88 -13.90
CA LEU A 292 8.98 6.57 -14.42
C LEU A 292 8.11 5.80 -13.42
N TYR A 293 8.38 5.88 -12.11
CA TYR A 293 7.49 5.31 -11.09
C TYR A 293 6.08 5.90 -11.19
N GLY A 294 5.95 7.23 -11.23
CA GLY A 294 4.64 7.90 -11.38
C GLY A 294 3.90 7.51 -12.65
N LEU A 295 4.59 7.51 -13.81
CA LEU A 295 4.01 7.11 -15.10
C LEU A 295 3.59 5.64 -15.13
N THR A 296 4.41 4.75 -14.60
CA THR A 296 4.10 3.32 -14.58
C THR A 296 2.95 3.00 -13.63
N THR A 297 2.81 3.70 -12.49
CA THR A 297 1.62 3.58 -11.64
C THR A 297 0.35 4.01 -12.36
N ILE A 298 0.38 5.15 -13.07
CA ILE A 298 -0.77 5.60 -13.90
C ILE A 298 -1.12 4.53 -14.94
N ALA A 299 -0.14 4.05 -15.69
CA ALA A 299 -0.37 3.04 -16.73
C ALA A 299 -0.92 1.73 -16.15
N LEU A 300 -0.36 1.25 -15.03
CA LEU A 300 -0.83 0.02 -14.39
C LEU A 300 -2.24 0.16 -13.81
N TYR A 301 -2.58 1.31 -13.22
CA TYR A 301 -3.94 1.58 -12.76
C TYR A 301 -4.94 1.46 -13.92
N GLN A 302 -4.63 2.05 -15.08
CA GLN A 302 -5.46 1.93 -16.28
C GLN A 302 -5.61 0.48 -16.73
N LEU A 303 -4.48 -0.22 -16.90
CA LEU A 303 -4.45 -1.56 -17.47
C LEU A 303 -5.18 -2.56 -16.57
N LEU A 304 -4.96 -2.50 -15.25
CA LEU A 304 -5.66 -3.34 -14.29
C LEU A 304 -7.17 -3.02 -14.28
N GLY A 305 -7.55 -1.74 -14.28
CA GLY A 305 -8.95 -1.33 -14.26
C GLY A 305 -9.73 -1.68 -15.54
N GLN A 306 -9.06 -1.68 -16.70
CA GLN A 306 -9.60 -2.15 -17.98
C GLN A 306 -9.75 -3.67 -18.01
N ALA A 307 -8.80 -4.40 -17.40
CA ALA A 307 -8.86 -5.85 -17.28
C ALA A 307 -9.82 -6.35 -16.18
N GLY A 308 -10.47 -5.46 -15.44
CA GLY A 308 -11.34 -5.82 -14.31
C GLY A 308 -10.59 -6.40 -13.11
N LEU A 309 -9.27 -6.20 -13.04
CA LEU A 309 -8.40 -6.68 -11.98
C LEU A 309 -8.31 -5.67 -10.83
N PRO A 310 -8.00 -6.12 -9.60
CA PRO A 310 -7.85 -5.21 -8.46
C PRO A 310 -6.75 -4.17 -8.72
N THR A 311 -7.12 -2.90 -8.77
CA THR A 311 -6.19 -1.82 -9.10
C THR A 311 -5.16 -1.56 -8.01
N PHE A 312 -5.37 -2.07 -6.78
CA PHE A 312 -4.42 -1.86 -5.69
C PHE A 312 -3.02 -2.47 -5.95
N TYR A 313 -2.87 -3.35 -6.95
CA TYR A 313 -1.59 -3.89 -7.37
C TYR A 313 -0.72 -2.90 -8.17
N ASP A 314 -1.29 -1.79 -8.65
CA ASP A 314 -0.61 -0.75 -9.45
C ASP A 314 0.70 -0.22 -8.86
N LYS A 315 0.82 -0.20 -7.54
CA LYS A 315 2.02 0.24 -6.81
C LYS A 315 3.03 -0.85 -6.51
N LEU A 316 2.65 -2.12 -6.70
CA LEU A 316 3.44 -3.29 -6.31
C LEU A 316 4.17 -3.93 -7.49
N LEU A 317 3.68 -3.79 -8.72
CA LEU A 317 4.19 -4.54 -9.87
C LEU A 317 5.43 -3.92 -10.54
N GLN A 318 5.58 -2.61 -10.45
CA GLN A 318 6.57 -1.84 -11.23
C GLN A 318 7.96 -1.78 -10.61
N VAL A 319 8.10 -1.89 -9.28
CA VAL A 319 9.39 -1.59 -8.60
C VAL A 319 10.53 -2.49 -9.09
N PRO A 320 10.37 -3.82 -9.23
CA PRO A 320 11.46 -4.65 -9.75
C PRO A 320 11.84 -4.32 -11.20
N LEU A 321 10.85 -4.00 -12.04
CA LEU A 321 11.11 -3.57 -13.42
C LEU A 321 11.93 -2.28 -13.43
N LEU A 322 11.56 -1.32 -12.59
CA LEU A 322 12.34 -0.09 -12.41
C LEU A 322 13.75 -0.41 -11.89
N ASN A 323 13.92 -1.31 -10.91
CA ASN A 323 15.25 -1.67 -10.40
C ASN A 323 16.19 -2.17 -11.51
N LEU A 324 15.68 -2.92 -12.50
CA LEU A 324 16.47 -3.38 -13.65
C LEU A 324 16.94 -2.21 -14.54
N THR A 325 16.22 -1.09 -14.58
CA THR A 325 16.57 0.08 -15.40
C THR A 325 17.68 0.95 -14.81
N ILE A 326 18.03 0.79 -13.52
CA ILE A 326 18.93 1.71 -12.80
C ILE A 326 20.26 1.91 -13.54
N ARG A 327 20.93 0.83 -13.97
CA ARG A 327 22.20 0.94 -14.71
C ARG A 327 22.05 1.60 -16.07
N GLY A 328 20.91 1.37 -16.73
CA GLY A 328 20.58 2.01 -18.00
C GLY A 328 20.41 3.51 -17.82
N ILE A 329 19.66 3.92 -16.80
CA ILE A 329 19.46 5.33 -16.42
C ILE A 329 20.80 5.98 -16.05
N ASP A 330 21.59 5.36 -15.17
CA ASP A 330 22.90 5.90 -14.76
C ASP A 330 23.86 6.05 -15.95
N ARG A 331 23.83 5.10 -16.91
CA ARG A 331 24.62 5.22 -18.16
C ARG A 331 24.11 6.33 -19.06
N ALA A 332 22.79 6.45 -19.23
CA ALA A 332 22.17 7.46 -20.08
C ALA A 332 22.44 8.88 -19.57
N VAL A 333 22.29 9.11 -18.26
CA VAL A 333 22.56 10.39 -17.61
C VAL A 333 24.02 10.80 -17.71
N ARG A 334 24.95 9.83 -17.64
CA ARG A 334 26.39 10.08 -17.84
C ARG A 334 26.75 10.35 -19.31
N SER A 335 25.88 10.00 -20.26
CA SER A 335 26.07 10.32 -21.67
C SER A 335 25.79 11.82 -21.92
N GLY A 336 26.64 12.47 -22.73
CA GLY A 336 26.85 13.93 -22.67
C GLY A 336 25.63 14.84 -22.91
N VAL A 337 24.57 14.36 -23.56
CA VAL A 337 23.36 15.16 -23.86
C VAL A 337 22.53 15.41 -22.60
N LEU A 338 22.23 14.35 -21.83
CA LEU A 338 21.45 14.46 -20.60
C LEU A 338 22.23 15.09 -19.45
N ARG A 339 23.55 14.93 -19.45
CA ARG A 339 24.43 15.55 -18.46
C ARG A 339 24.20 17.06 -18.34
N ARG A 340 23.85 17.75 -19.43
CA ARG A 340 23.58 19.21 -19.46
C ARG A 340 22.40 19.61 -18.57
N PHE A 341 21.43 18.72 -18.39
CA PHE A 341 20.23 18.93 -17.58
C PHE A 341 20.37 18.39 -16.15
N ASP A 342 21.57 17.94 -15.75
CA ASP A 342 21.78 17.43 -14.40
C ASP A 342 21.58 18.57 -13.37
N PRO A 343 20.58 18.50 -12.48
CA PRO A 343 20.39 19.53 -11.46
C PRO A 343 21.59 19.63 -10.53
N ALA A 344 22.44 18.59 -10.46
CA ALA A 344 23.69 18.66 -9.74
C ALA A 344 24.70 19.65 -10.33
N GLN A 345 24.47 20.19 -11.53
CA GLN A 345 25.22 21.34 -12.05
C GLN A 345 24.86 22.64 -11.33
N VAL A 346 23.61 22.77 -10.90
CA VAL A 346 23.11 23.95 -10.17
C VAL A 346 23.48 23.78 -8.69
N GLY A 347 24.26 24.73 -8.15
CA GLY A 347 24.71 24.67 -6.77
C GLY A 347 25.80 23.63 -6.49
N ARG A 348 26.68 23.34 -7.47
CA ARG A 348 27.88 22.48 -7.27
C ARG A 348 28.75 22.90 -6.09
N SER A 349 28.79 24.20 -5.80
CA SER A 349 29.56 24.78 -4.69
C SER A 349 28.92 24.54 -3.31
N LEU A 350 27.65 24.13 -3.25
CA LEU A 350 26.97 23.87 -1.98
C LEU A 350 27.38 22.52 -1.40
N PRO A 351 27.65 22.44 -0.08
CA PRO A 351 27.83 21.16 0.58
C PRO A 351 26.62 20.25 0.40
N LEU A 352 26.84 18.93 0.28
CA LEU A 352 25.78 17.94 0.04
C LEU A 352 24.59 18.06 1.02
N ARG A 353 24.87 18.38 2.30
CA ARG A 353 23.82 18.58 3.31
C ARG A 353 22.89 19.74 2.98
N HIS A 354 23.44 20.88 2.55
CA HIS A 354 22.65 22.05 2.16
C HIS A 354 21.81 21.76 0.91
N ARG A 355 22.36 21.02 -0.06
CA ARG A 355 21.59 20.60 -1.25
C ARG A 355 20.41 19.72 -0.89
N ARG A 356 20.60 18.73 0.00
CA ARG A 356 19.50 17.87 0.47
C ARG A 356 18.45 18.68 1.24
N LEU A 357 18.86 19.63 2.08
CA LEU A 357 17.94 20.55 2.74
C LEU A 357 17.16 21.40 1.75
N ALA A 358 17.79 21.90 0.68
CA ALA A 358 17.10 22.64 -0.37
C ALA A 358 16.02 21.80 -1.07
N TYR A 359 16.34 20.55 -1.43
CA TYR A 359 15.33 19.64 -2.01
C TYR A 359 14.20 19.33 -1.04
N ILE A 360 14.50 19.13 0.24
CA ILE A 360 13.50 18.94 1.29
C ILE A 360 12.62 20.18 1.45
N ALA A 361 13.18 21.39 1.40
CA ALA A 361 12.43 22.63 1.47
C ALA A 361 11.50 22.80 0.26
N VAL A 362 12.00 22.56 -0.96
CA VAL A 362 11.18 22.53 -2.17
C VAL A 362 10.06 21.50 -2.04
N TRP A 363 10.38 20.31 -1.54
CA TRP A 363 9.39 19.26 -1.34
C TRP A 363 8.31 19.65 -0.33
N ALA A 364 8.69 20.29 0.78
CA ALA A 364 7.76 20.82 1.77
C ALA A 364 6.86 21.92 1.20
N CYS A 365 7.41 22.84 0.40
CA CYS A 365 6.62 23.86 -0.28
C CYS A 365 5.61 23.25 -1.25
N VAL A 366 6.04 22.28 -2.08
CA VAL A 366 5.15 21.58 -3.02
C VAL A 366 4.06 20.83 -2.27
N PHE A 367 4.41 20.08 -1.21
CA PHE A 367 3.43 19.36 -0.40
C PHE A 367 2.41 20.31 0.26
N ALA A 368 2.87 21.43 0.80
CA ALA A 368 1.99 22.45 1.37
C ALA A 368 1.03 23.03 0.32
N LEU A 369 1.53 23.40 -0.86
CA LEU A 369 0.70 23.90 -1.97
C LEU A 369 -0.36 22.87 -2.39
N MET A 370 0.05 21.61 -2.58
CA MET A 370 -0.86 20.51 -2.91
C MET A 370 -1.91 20.29 -1.82
N SER A 371 -1.52 20.38 -0.54
CA SER A 371 -2.44 20.25 0.60
C SER A 371 -3.45 21.39 0.66
N THR A 372 -3.00 22.64 0.45
CA THR A 372 -3.89 23.81 0.41
C THR A 372 -4.85 23.79 -0.77
N ALA A 373 -4.39 23.29 -1.92
CA ALA A 373 -5.21 23.10 -3.11
C ALA A 373 -6.13 21.86 -3.02
N GLN A 374 -6.15 21.17 -1.88
CA GLN A 374 -6.89 19.91 -1.66
C GLN A 374 -6.51 18.79 -2.64
N GLY A 375 -5.32 18.87 -3.25
CA GLY A 375 -4.76 17.85 -4.13
C GLY A 375 -4.38 16.57 -3.38
N VAL A 376 -3.93 16.74 -2.13
CA VAL A 376 -3.74 15.69 -1.13
C VAL A 376 -4.42 16.11 0.17
N GLY A 377 -4.91 15.15 0.96
CA GLY A 377 -5.62 15.42 2.20
C GLY A 377 -6.97 14.73 2.28
N ASP A 378 -7.76 15.10 3.28
CA ASP A 378 -8.94 14.34 3.71
C ASP A 378 -10.26 14.82 3.08
N ARG A 379 -10.24 15.94 2.36
CA ARG A 379 -11.45 16.61 1.85
C ARG A 379 -11.52 16.69 0.33
N HIS A 380 -10.85 15.78 -0.36
CA HIS A 380 -10.85 15.76 -1.82
C HIS A 380 -12.25 15.42 -2.34
N ARG A 381 -12.77 16.20 -3.29
CA ARG A 381 -14.17 16.10 -3.76
C ARG A 381 -14.51 14.75 -4.41
N GLY A 382 -13.51 14.07 -4.99
CA GLY A 382 -13.67 12.72 -5.52
C GLY A 382 -14.10 11.67 -4.47
N GLN A 383 -14.03 11.99 -3.18
CA GLN A 383 -14.53 11.11 -2.11
C GLN A 383 -16.05 11.18 -1.92
N PHE A 384 -16.71 12.20 -2.46
CA PHE A 384 -18.09 12.51 -2.10
C PHE A 384 -19.06 12.09 -3.21
N VAL A 385 -20.14 11.41 -2.81
CA VAL A 385 -21.19 10.94 -3.73
C VAL A 385 -21.78 12.07 -4.61
N PRO A 386 -22.08 13.28 -4.08
CA PRO A 386 -22.68 14.35 -4.89
C PRO A 386 -21.85 14.73 -6.12
N PHE A 387 -20.51 14.71 -6.02
CA PHE A 387 -19.63 14.99 -7.15
C PHE A 387 -19.85 13.99 -8.30
N TRP A 388 -19.91 12.69 -7.96
CA TRP A 388 -20.07 11.62 -8.95
C TRP A 388 -21.49 11.55 -9.51
N GLN A 389 -22.50 11.87 -8.70
CA GLN A 389 -23.88 12.04 -9.19
C GLN A 389 -23.95 13.14 -10.25
N GLN A 390 -23.42 14.33 -9.96
CA GLN A 390 -23.41 15.44 -10.91
C GLN A 390 -22.60 15.11 -12.17
N ALA A 391 -21.42 14.51 -12.02
CA ALA A 391 -20.59 14.13 -13.16
C ALA A 391 -21.27 13.06 -14.04
N CYS A 392 -21.98 12.10 -13.44
CA CYS A 392 -22.74 11.08 -14.16
C CYS A 392 -23.96 11.68 -14.88
N GLN A 393 -24.68 12.60 -14.25
CA GLN A 393 -25.79 13.33 -14.89
C GLN A 393 -25.35 14.15 -16.11
N GLN A 394 -24.10 14.66 -16.10
CA GLN A 394 -23.49 15.38 -17.21
C GLN A 394 -22.84 14.46 -18.25
N ASP A 395 -23.09 13.15 -18.19
CA ASP A 395 -22.52 12.12 -19.06
C ASP A 395 -20.99 12.18 -19.18
N ARG A 396 -20.29 12.59 -18.09
CA ARG A 396 -18.83 12.62 -18.08
C ARG A 396 -18.26 11.20 -18.10
N SER A 397 -17.16 11.02 -18.83
CA SER A 397 -16.52 9.72 -18.98
C SER A 397 -16.19 9.08 -17.63
N TYR A 398 -16.50 7.78 -17.50
CA TYR A 398 -16.31 6.95 -16.31
C TYR A 398 -17.11 7.34 -15.06
N ALA A 399 -17.80 8.49 -15.03
CA ALA A 399 -18.47 8.98 -13.82
C ALA A 399 -19.56 8.03 -13.32
N CYS A 400 -20.44 7.54 -14.20
CA CYS A 400 -21.51 6.62 -13.80
C CYS A 400 -20.97 5.25 -13.35
N ARG A 401 -19.88 4.77 -13.96
CA ARG A 401 -19.22 3.53 -13.53
C ARG A 401 -18.67 3.66 -12.12
N TYR A 402 -18.01 4.78 -11.81
CA TYR A 402 -17.49 5.04 -10.47
C TYR A 402 -18.60 5.29 -9.44
N LEU A 403 -19.66 6.01 -9.83
CA LEU A 403 -20.83 6.18 -8.99
C LEU A 403 -21.46 4.82 -8.63
N ALA A 404 -21.65 3.94 -9.62
CA ALA A 404 -22.16 2.59 -9.37
C ALA A 404 -21.22 1.82 -8.42
N GLN A 405 -19.90 1.89 -8.61
CA GLN A 405 -18.94 1.27 -7.70
C GLN A 405 -19.05 1.79 -6.26
N MET A 406 -19.19 3.11 -6.07
CA MET A 406 -19.42 3.71 -4.76
C MET A 406 -20.72 3.21 -4.13
N GLN A 407 -21.83 3.22 -4.87
CA GLN A 407 -23.12 2.77 -4.37
C GLN A 407 -23.11 1.28 -4.02
N THR A 408 -22.43 0.43 -4.79
CA THR A 408 -22.20 -0.98 -4.44
C THR A 408 -21.49 -1.09 -3.09
N ASN A 409 -20.43 -0.32 -2.87
CA ASN A 409 -19.68 -0.37 -1.62
C ASN A 409 -20.51 0.10 -0.42
N TYR A 410 -21.31 1.16 -0.57
CA TYR A 410 -22.16 1.66 0.51
C TYR A 410 -23.38 0.76 0.77
N CYS A 411 -24.00 0.20 -0.27
CA CYS A 411 -25.07 -0.79 -0.15
C CYS A 411 -24.57 -2.05 0.58
N ASN A 412 -23.36 -2.52 0.25
CA ASN A 412 -22.72 -3.63 0.96
C ASN A 412 -22.42 -3.30 2.43
N ALA A 413 -22.10 -2.04 2.72
CA ALA A 413 -21.93 -1.52 4.08
C ALA A 413 -23.25 -1.29 4.85
N GLY A 414 -24.41 -1.54 4.22
CA GLY A 414 -25.72 -1.46 4.84
C GLY A 414 -26.50 -0.16 4.58
N ALA A 415 -26.03 0.72 3.67
CA ALA A 415 -26.76 1.93 3.34
C ALA A 415 -27.94 1.62 2.39
N ALA A 416 -29.16 1.64 2.91
CA ALA A 416 -30.36 1.22 2.19
C ALA A 416 -30.67 2.11 0.97
N TRP A 417 -30.48 3.43 1.11
CA TRP A 417 -30.53 4.43 0.05
C TRP A 417 -29.57 4.11 -1.08
N SER A 418 -28.34 3.69 -0.77
CA SER A 418 -27.34 3.35 -1.79
C SER A 418 -27.75 2.14 -2.61
N CYS A 419 -28.41 1.16 -1.98
CA CYS A 419 -28.95 0.00 -2.67
C CYS A 419 -30.04 0.38 -3.68
N ASN A 420 -30.92 1.33 -3.32
CA ASN A 420 -31.94 1.87 -4.23
C ASN A 420 -31.30 2.57 -5.43
N GLU A 421 -30.41 3.54 -5.17
CA GLU A 421 -29.75 4.33 -6.22
C GLU A 421 -28.89 3.44 -7.13
N LEU A 422 -28.24 2.41 -6.59
CA LEU A 422 -27.52 1.43 -7.38
C LEU A 422 -28.45 0.69 -8.35
N GLY A 423 -29.61 0.24 -7.88
CA GLY A 423 -30.53 -0.49 -8.73
C GLY A 423 -31.16 0.37 -9.83
N ILE A 424 -31.43 1.65 -9.54
CA ILE A 424 -31.85 2.64 -10.56
C ILE A 424 -30.75 2.77 -11.63
N LEU A 425 -29.50 2.98 -11.22
CA LEU A 425 -28.37 3.07 -12.16
C LEU A 425 -28.20 1.79 -12.99
N GLN A 426 -28.33 0.61 -12.38
CA GLN A 426 -28.23 -0.69 -13.06
C GLN A 426 -29.34 -0.88 -14.09
N GLY A 427 -30.58 -0.53 -13.73
CA GLY A 427 -31.75 -0.70 -14.59
C GLY A 427 -31.79 0.28 -15.75
N GLU A 428 -31.61 1.58 -15.47
CA GLU A 428 -31.79 2.64 -16.48
C GLU A 428 -30.57 2.83 -17.39
N ARG A 429 -29.34 2.66 -16.86
CA ARG A 429 -28.11 2.98 -17.61
C ARG A 429 -27.35 1.73 -18.08
N ASN A 430 -27.31 0.67 -17.29
CA ASN A 430 -26.54 -0.54 -17.62
C ASN A 430 -27.37 -1.63 -18.31
N GLY A 431 -28.71 -1.53 -18.27
CA GLY A 431 -29.61 -2.59 -18.74
C GLY A 431 -29.54 -3.88 -17.92
N ASP A 432 -28.95 -3.85 -16.72
CA ASP A 432 -28.79 -4.99 -15.83
C ASP A 432 -30.03 -5.14 -14.94
N ARG A 433 -31.13 -5.61 -15.52
CA ARG A 433 -32.40 -5.81 -14.80
C ARG A 433 -32.28 -6.78 -13.61
N PRO A 434 -31.57 -7.93 -13.71
CA PRO A 434 -31.37 -8.82 -12.56
C PRO A 434 -30.60 -8.14 -11.43
N GLY A 435 -29.51 -7.43 -11.74
CA GLY A 435 -28.75 -6.67 -10.75
C GLY A 435 -29.61 -5.56 -10.11
N ALA A 436 -30.39 -4.85 -10.91
CA ALA A 436 -31.29 -3.80 -10.43
C ALA A 436 -32.31 -4.32 -9.41
N ILE A 437 -32.98 -5.45 -9.73
CA ILE A 437 -33.93 -6.10 -8.81
C ILE A 437 -33.23 -6.50 -7.51
N ALA A 438 -32.06 -7.14 -7.58
CA ALA A 438 -31.34 -7.58 -6.39
C ALA A 438 -30.94 -6.40 -5.49
N SER A 439 -30.42 -5.32 -6.07
CA SER A 439 -30.03 -4.11 -5.34
C SER A 439 -31.24 -3.42 -4.70
N ILE A 440 -32.32 -3.21 -5.45
CA ILE A 440 -33.54 -2.56 -4.95
C ILE A 440 -34.22 -3.41 -3.88
N GLN A 441 -34.31 -4.74 -4.06
CA GLN A 441 -34.85 -5.64 -3.03
C GLN A 441 -34.07 -5.51 -1.72
N ARG A 442 -32.74 -5.51 -1.78
CA ARG A 442 -31.90 -5.32 -0.60
C ARG A 442 -32.15 -3.96 0.08
N GLY A 443 -32.36 -2.89 -0.69
CA GLY A 443 -32.75 -1.59 -0.13
C GLY A 443 -34.08 -1.64 0.62
N CYS A 444 -35.06 -2.39 0.10
CA CYS A 444 -36.34 -2.60 0.76
C CYS A 444 -36.20 -3.46 2.04
N ASP A 445 -35.40 -4.53 1.98
CA ASP A 445 -35.11 -5.40 3.13
C ASP A 445 -34.41 -4.62 4.27
N LEU A 446 -33.62 -3.60 3.91
CA LEU A 446 -33.00 -2.66 4.85
C LEU A 446 -33.95 -1.54 5.32
N GLY A 447 -35.20 -1.51 4.86
CA GLY A 447 -36.26 -0.62 5.35
C GLY A 447 -36.46 0.68 4.57
N PHE A 448 -35.78 0.90 3.45
CA PHE A 448 -35.90 2.14 2.68
C PHE A 448 -37.16 2.15 1.80
N GLN A 449 -38.13 3.00 2.16
CA GLN A 449 -39.46 3.02 1.52
C GLN A 449 -39.45 3.24 0.00
N PRO A 450 -38.63 4.16 -0.56
CA PRO A 450 -38.54 4.30 -2.01
C PRO A 450 -38.05 3.01 -2.70
N ALA A 451 -37.19 2.22 -2.07
CA ALA A 451 -36.77 0.93 -2.61
C ALA A 451 -37.94 -0.06 -2.64
N CYS A 452 -38.75 -0.14 -1.59
CA CYS A 452 -39.93 -1.00 -1.58
C CYS A 452 -40.96 -0.61 -2.66
N ALA A 453 -41.14 0.69 -2.91
CA ALA A 453 -41.95 1.17 -4.03
C ALA A 453 -41.34 0.80 -5.39
N ASN A 454 -40.02 0.78 -5.50
CA ASN A 454 -39.33 0.36 -6.72
C ASN A 454 -39.40 -1.15 -6.97
N VAL A 455 -39.44 -1.99 -5.93
CA VAL A 455 -39.69 -3.43 -6.08
C VAL A 455 -41.03 -3.67 -6.78
N THR A 456 -42.08 -2.96 -6.36
CA THR A 456 -43.41 -3.09 -6.98
C THR A 456 -43.45 -2.47 -8.38
N ALA A 457 -42.78 -1.34 -8.59
CA ALA A 457 -42.66 -0.70 -9.91
C ALA A 457 -41.97 -1.61 -10.93
N LEU A 458 -40.89 -2.31 -10.53
CA LEU A 458 -40.16 -3.25 -11.39
C LEU A 458 -40.99 -4.46 -11.83
N ALA A 459 -42.03 -4.80 -11.06
CA ALA A 459 -42.98 -5.87 -11.38
C ALA A 459 -44.12 -5.40 -12.32
N GLY A 460 -44.37 -4.10 -12.43
CA GLY A 460 -45.50 -3.51 -13.16
C GLY A 460 -45.15 -2.45 -14.20
N ASP A 461 -43.89 -2.37 -14.64
CA ASP A 461 -43.34 -1.33 -15.54
C ASP A 461 -43.58 0.12 -15.08
N GLY A 462 -43.58 0.34 -13.76
CA GLY A 462 -43.65 1.68 -13.15
C GLY A 462 -42.32 2.44 -13.22
N ALA A 463 -42.38 3.78 -13.18
CA ALA A 463 -41.19 4.62 -13.08
C ALA A 463 -40.51 4.47 -11.71
N LEU A 464 -39.19 4.36 -11.70
CA LEU A 464 -38.41 4.23 -10.47
C LEU A 464 -38.30 5.59 -9.75
N VAL A 465 -38.35 5.55 -8.42
CA VAL A 465 -38.31 6.73 -7.55
C VAL A 465 -37.04 6.78 -6.70
N THR A 466 -36.50 7.99 -6.54
CA THR A 466 -35.41 8.30 -5.59
C THR A 466 -35.98 8.96 -4.32
N GLY A 467 -35.18 9.05 -3.26
CA GLY A 467 -35.52 9.74 -2.01
C GLY A 467 -34.30 10.34 -1.34
N SER A 468 -34.49 11.11 -0.27
CA SER A 468 -33.36 11.58 0.55
C SER A 468 -32.77 10.43 1.40
N PRO A 469 -31.45 10.38 1.60
CA PRO A 469 -30.86 9.37 2.48
C PRO A 469 -31.29 9.60 3.94
N PRO A 470 -31.68 8.55 4.67
CA PRO A 470 -31.93 8.64 6.11
C PRO A 470 -30.64 8.97 6.88
N LEU A 471 -30.77 9.43 8.13
CA LEU A 471 -29.62 9.80 8.98
C LEU A 471 -28.63 8.64 9.19
N GLU A 472 -29.14 7.41 9.30
CA GLU A 472 -28.32 6.21 9.46
C GLU A 472 -27.44 5.93 8.23
N ASP A 473 -27.98 6.12 7.03
CA ASP A 473 -27.24 6.02 5.78
C ASP A 473 -26.24 7.17 5.62
N LEU A 474 -26.59 8.39 6.05
CA LEU A 474 -25.65 9.52 6.03
C LEU A 474 -24.38 9.22 6.83
N ALA A 475 -24.46 8.49 7.94
CA ALA A 475 -23.27 8.09 8.69
C ALA A 475 -22.33 7.15 7.91
N ILE A 476 -22.85 6.43 6.91
CA ILE A 476 -22.08 5.56 6.00
C ILE A 476 -21.59 6.35 4.79
N LEU A 477 -22.48 7.14 4.17
CA LEU A 477 -22.24 7.88 2.94
C LEU A 477 -21.21 8.99 3.12
N LEU A 478 -21.31 9.74 4.22
CA LEU A 478 -20.49 10.93 4.45
C LEU A 478 -19.04 10.62 4.82
N ARG A 479 -18.70 9.36 5.11
CA ARG A 479 -17.33 8.98 5.48
C ARG A 479 -16.36 9.06 4.29
N GLY A 480 -16.85 9.05 3.05
CA GLY A 480 -16.00 8.98 1.86
C GLY A 480 -15.07 7.75 1.93
N SER A 481 -13.77 7.98 1.76
CA SER A 481 -12.72 6.95 1.91
C SER A 481 -12.15 6.86 3.34
N LYS A 482 -12.75 7.57 4.32
CA LYS A 482 -12.33 7.54 5.73
C LYS A 482 -13.02 6.42 6.53
N GLY A 483 -12.51 6.20 7.73
CA GLY A 483 -13.11 5.27 8.69
C GLY A 483 -14.49 5.74 9.17
N PRO A 484 -15.16 4.95 10.02
CA PRO A 484 -16.48 5.29 10.56
C PRO A 484 -16.50 6.67 11.23
N ILE A 485 -17.57 7.44 11.00
CA ILE A 485 -17.75 8.77 11.61
C ILE A 485 -17.98 8.61 13.12
N ALA A 486 -17.22 9.39 13.90
CA ALA A 486 -17.27 9.38 15.36
C ALA A 486 -18.51 10.11 15.92
N ASP A 487 -18.76 11.34 15.48
CA ASP A 487 -19.94 12.13 15.88
C ASP A 487 -21.09 11.89 14.90
N ARG A 488 -22.11 11.14 15.36
CA ARG A 488 -23.29 10.76 14.59
C ARG A 488 -24.54 11.56 14.95
N THR A 489 -24.38 12.69 15.64
CA THR A 489 -25.51 13.60 15.89
C THR A 489 -26.07 14.12 14.57
N SER A 490 -27.39 14.37 14.53
CA SER A 490 -28.06 14.88 13.32
C SER A 490 -27.42 16.19 12.83
N ALA A 491 -27.14 17.14 13.72
CA ALA A 491 -26.51 18.41 13.40
C ALA A 491 -25.10 18.24 12.80
N SER A 492 -24.27 17.35 13.36
CA SER A 492 -22.93 17.04 12.84
C SER A 492 -23.01 16.42 11.44
N LEU A 493 -23.89 15.43 11.24
CA LEU A 493 -24.07 14.78 9.95
C LEU A 493 -24.60 15.74 8.89
N TYR A 494 -25.56 16.61 9.20
CA TYR A 494 -26.05 17.61 8.26
C TYR A 494 -25.03 18.71 7.95
N THR A 495 -24.21 19.12 8.93
CA THR A 495 -23.09 20.04 8.70
C THR A 495 -22.08 19.43 7.74
N LEU A 496 -21.73 18.15 7.94
CA LEU A 496 -20.81 17.43 7.07
C LEU A 496 -21.41 17.23 5.66
N ALA A 497 -22.69 16.86 5.57
CA ALA A 497 -23.42 16.73 4.32
C ALA A 497 -23.43 18.05 3.52
N CYS A 498 -23.67 19.17 4.20
CA CYS A 498 -23.62 20.51 3.59
C CYS A 498 -22.23 20.81 3.04
N GLY A 499 -21.18 20.54 3.82
CA GLY A 499 -19.80 20.73 3.39
C GLY A 499 -19.38 19.86 2.19
N GLN A 500 -20.06 18.72 1.98
CA GLN A 500 -19.84 17.81 0.85
C GLN A 500 -20.74 18.10 -0.36
N GLY A 501 -21.67 19.07 -0.25
CA GLY A 501 -22.57 19.46 -1.33
C GLY A 501 -23.83 18.59 -1.46
N TRP A 502 -24.27 17.93 -0.38
CA TRP A 502 -25.55 17.22 -0.39
C TRP A 502 -26.73 18.21 -0.43
N PRO A 503 -27.75 17.99 -1.29
CA PRO A 503 -28.95 18.81 -1.33
C PRO A 503 -29.67 18.89 0.02
N ASP A 504 -30.32 20.02 0.28
CA ASP A 504 -31.22 20.26 1.43
C ASP A 504 -30.64 19.99 2.85
N SER A 505 -29.31 19.91 2.96
CA SER A 505 -28.61 19.60 4.22
C SER A 505 -28.20 20.85 4.99
N CYS A 506 -27.82 21.93 4.30
CA CYS A 506 -27.32 23.15 4.94
C CYS A 506 -28.35 23.84 5.87
N GLY A 507 -29.63 23.82 5.51
CA GLY A 507 -30.70 24.39 6.36
C GLY A 507 -31.05 23.55 7.59
N ARG A 508 -30.58 22.30 7.66
CA ARG A 508 -30.83 21.35 8.76
C ARG A 508 -29.65 21.19 9.71
N SER A 509 -28.60 22.00 9.51
CA SER A 509 -27.37 22.00 10.31
C SER A 509 -27.48 22.77 11.63
N GLN A 510 -28.60 23.46 11.86
CA GLN A 510 -28.84 24.34 13.02
C GLN A 510 -29.49 23.62 14.19
#